data_AF-A0A955M967-F1
#
_entry.id   AF-A0A955M967-F1
#
_cell.length_a   1.000
_cell.length_b   1.000
_cell.length_c   1.000
_cell.angle_alpha   90.00
_cell.angle_beta   90.00
_cell.angle_gamma   90.00
#
_symmetry.space_group_name_H-M   'P 1'
#
loop_
_entity.id
_entity.type
_entity.pdbx_description
1 polymer ?
#
loop_
_entity_poly.entity_id
_entity_poly.type
_entity_poly.pdbx_seq_one_letter_code
_entity_poly.pdbx_strand_id
1 'polypeptide(L)'
;MADDYHKLLKRQIRKHLNGNSEMVSKYEGFLSAVNLTYYQTDEERELIERSLDISSRELLAKNAEIETMIALFPDAIIRIKRTGEVIEFHEPVIREEFVYPADIVGSYIQDSFGD
;
A
#
# COMPACT_ATOMS: atom_id res chain seq x y z
N MET A 1 19.10 -35.55 -5.63
CA MET A 1 18.80 -34.90 -4.34
C MET A 1 19.25 -33.44 -4.31
N ALA A 2 20.48 -33.08 -4.72
CA ALA A 2 20.91 -31.67 -4.78
C ALA A 2 20.16 -30.78 -5.80
N ASP A 3 19.47 -31.38 -6.79
CA ASP A 3 18.82 -30.62 -7.86
C ASP A 3 17.46 -30.03 -7.49
N ASP A 4 16.91 -30.40 -6.34
CA ASP A 4 15.61 -29.92 -5.83
C ASP A 4 15.77 -28.85 -4.72
N TYR A 5 17.01 -28.41 -4.48
CA TYR A 5 17.26 -27.32 -3.55
C TYR A 5 16.88 -25.97 -4.13
N HIS A 6 16.41 -25.08 -3.27
CA HIS A 6 16.12 -23.70 -3.55
C HIS A 6 17.35 -23.01 -4.14
N LYS A 7 17.15 -22.11 -5.11
CA LYS A 7 18.24 -21.45 -5.86
C LYS A 7 19.23 -20.76 -4.91
N LEU A 8 18.73 -20.15 -3.82
CA LEU A 8 19.57 -19.52 -2.80
C LEU A 8 20.45 -20.55 -2.08
N LEU A 9 19.87 -21.68 -1.68
CA LEU A 9 20.60 -22.75 -1.01
C LEU A 9 21.66 -23.37 -1.93
N LYS A 10 21.32 -23.66 -3.19
CA LYS A 10 22.29 -24.14 -4.20
C LYS A 10 23.50 -23.19 -4.30
N ARG A 11 23.24 -21.88 -4.36
CA ARG A 11 24.28 -20.85 -4.43
C ARG A 11 25.14 -20.82 -3.17
N GLN A 12 24.55 -20.95 -1.99
CA GLN A 12 25.26 -20.97 -0.70
C GLN A 12 26.13 -22.22 -0.57
N ILE A 13 25.62 -23.40 -0.91
CA ILE A 13 26.38 -24.66 -0.91
C ILE A 13 27.58 -24.55 -1.85
N ARG A 14 27.39 -24.05 -3.08
CA ARG A 14 28.50 -23.88 -4.04
C ARG A 14 29.56 -22.91 -3.52
N LYS A 15 29.15 -21.83 -2.84
CA LYS A 15 30.04 -20.76 -2.38
C LYS A 15 30.83 -21.13 -1.11
N HIS A 16 30.21 -21.86 -0.19
CA HIS A 16 30.77 -22.07 1.16
C HIS A 16 31.18 -23.51 1.44
N LEU A 17 30.61 -24.49 0.73
CA LEU A 17 30.96 -25.90 0.88
C LEU A 17 31.78 -26.41 -0.30
N ASN A 18 32.04 -25.58 -1.32
CA ASN A 18 32.79 -25.93 -2.53
C ASN A 18 32.32 -27.24 -3.20
N GLY A 19 31.06 -27.61 -3.03
CA GLY A 19 30.53 -28.88 -3.53
C GLY A 19 31.06 -30.13 -2.82
N ASN A 20 31.60 -30.01 -1.60
CA ASN A 20 32.04 -31.15 -0.79
C ASN A 20 30.83 -32.03 -0.45
N SER A 21 30.66 -33.10 -1.24
CA SER A 21 29.52 -34.03 -1.17
C SER A 21 29.42 -34.73 0.19
N GLU A 22 30.55 -34.97 0.85
CA GLU A 22 30.60 -35.62 2.17
C GLU A 22 30.01 -34.72 3.26
N MET A 23 30.31 -33.42 3.21
CA MET A 23 29.72 -32.43 4.12
C MET A 23 28.23 -32.21 3.82
N VAL A 24 27.84 -32.18 2.54
CA VAL A 24 26.43 -32.05 2.14
C VAL A 24 25.62 -33.25 2.62
N SER A 25 26.16 -34.46 2.50
CA SER A 25 25.50 -35.68 2.97
C SER A 25 25.41 -35.72 4.50
N LYS A 26 26.47 -35.33 5.22
CA LYS A 26 26.48 -35.29 6.68
C LYS A 26 25.40 -34.36 7.27
N TYR A 27 25.09 -33.27 6.58
CA TYR A 27 24.11 -32.27 7.02
C TYR A 27 22.81 -32.28 6.19
N GLU A 28 22.51 -33.37 5.48
CA GLU A 28 21.37 -33.43 4.56
C GLU A 28 20.04 -33.05 5.23
N GLY A 29 19.79 -33.55 6.45
CA GLY A 29 18.57 -33.21 7.20
C GLY A 29 18.47 -31.72 7.55
N PHE A 30 19.58 -31.10 7.93
CA PHE A 30 19.64 -29.66 8.20
C PHE A 30 19.44 -28.84 6.92
N LEU A 31 20.13 -29.21 5.84
CA LEU A 31 20.01 -28.54 4.55
C LEU A 31 18.58 -28.66 3.99
N SER A 32 17.92 -29.79 4.19
CA SER A 32 16.53 -30.00 3.80
C SER A 32 15.56 -29.12 4.60
N ALA A 33 15.78 -28.96 5.91
CA ALA A 33 14.99 -28.04 6.73
C ALA A 33 15.17 -26.58 6.26
N VAL A 34 16.41 -26.15 6.05
CA VAL A 34 16.72 -24.80 5.51
C VAL A 34 16.11 -24.60 4.13
N ASN A 35 16.16 -25.63 3.28
CA ASN A 35 15.57 -25.62 1.96
C ASN A 35 14.07 -25.33 2.01
N LEU A 36 13.36 -26.08 2.86
CA LEU A 36 11.93 -25.93 3.06
C LEU A 36 11.59 -24.53 3.59
N THR A 37 12.35 -24.02 4.57
CA THR A 37 12.16 -22.66 5.09
C THR A 37 12.31 -21.59 4.01
N TYR A 38 13.23 -21.76 3.05
CA TYR A 38 13.34 -20.80 1.95
C TYR A 38 12.13 -20.83 1.02
N TYR A 39 11.64 -22.01 0.65
CA TYR A 39 10.42 -22.11 -0.16
C TYR A 39 9.20 -21.53 0.55
N GLN A 40 9.02 -21.87 1.84
CA GLN A 40 7.93 -21.33 2.65
C GLN A 40 8.00 -19.81 2.77
N THR A 41 9.19 -19.24 3.00
CA THR A 41 9.37 -17.78 3.07
C THR A 41 9.01 -17.12 1.74
N ASP A 42 9.40 -17.70 0.60
CA ASP A 42 9.09 -17.15 -0.72
C ASP A 42 7.57 -17.21 -1.00
N GLU A 43 6.90 -18.31 -0.62
CA GLU A 43 5.44 -18.46 -0.73
C GLU A 43 4.69 -17.46 0.17
N GLU A 44 5.08 -17.34 1.44
CA GLU A 44 4.50 -16.38 2.38
C GLU A 44 4.66 -14.95 1.88
N ARG A 45 5.85 -14.62 1.35
CA ARG A 45 6.13 -13.31 0.78
C ARG A 45 5.26 -13.03 -0.44
N GLU A 46 5.13 -13.99 -1.36
CA GLU A 46 4.27 -13.85 -2.53
C GLU A 46 2.81 -13.61 -2.13
N LEU A 47 2.32 -14.31 -1.11
CA LEU A 47 0.96 -14.13 -0.59
C LEU A 47 0.76 -12.72 -0.03
N ILE A 48 1.71 -12.22 0.77
CA ILE A 48 1.66 -10.86 1.33
C ILE A 48 1.69 -9.82 0.21
N GLU A 49 2.60 -9.95 -0.76
CA GLU A 49 2.72 -9.02 -1.88
C GLU A 49 1.42 -8.96 -2.70
N ARG A 50 0.80 -10.11 -2.98
CA ARG A 50 -0.51 -10.17 -3.64
C ARG A 50 -1.63 -9.53 -2.80
N SER A 51 -1.67 -9.80 -1.50
CA SER A 51 -2.69 -9.22 -0.60
C SER A 51 -2.56 -7.71 -0.52
N LEU A 52 -1.34 -7.18 -0.50
CA LEU A 52 -1.07 -5.74 -0.51
C LEU A 52 -1.48 -5.09 -1.83
N ASP A 53 -1.17 -5.72 -2.97
CA ASP A 53 -1.60 -5.23 -4.28
C ASP A 53 -3.12 -5.16 -4.39
N ILE A 54 -3.84 -6.20 -3.93
CA ILE A 54 -5.30 -6.21 -3.89
C ILE A 54 -5.82 -5.06 -3.00
N SER A 55 -5.32 -4.95 -1.77
CA SER A 55 -5.77 -3.91 -0.82
C SER A 55 -5.51 -2.50 -1.35
N SER A 56 -4.36 -2.30 -2.02
CA SER A 56 -4.01 -1.02 -2.66
C SER A 56 -5.02 -0.66 -3.77
N ARG A 57 -5.36 -1.63 -4.63
CA ARG A 57 -6.35 -1.43 -5.70
C ARG A 57 -7.74 -1.16 -5.13
N GLU A 58 -8.14 -1.86 -4.08
CA GLU A 58 -9.41 -1.62 -3.40
C GLU A 58 -9.47 -0.22 -2.78
N LEU A 59 -8.40 0.22 -2.09
CA LEU A 59 -8.32 1.58 -1.55
C LEU A 59 -8.40 2.64 -2.63
N LEU A 60 -7.68 2.46 -3.74
CA LEU A 60 -7.74 3.39 -4.88
C LEU A 60 -9.13 3.43 -5.50
N ALA A 61 -9.77 2.27 -5.70
CA ALA A 61 -11.13 2.20 -6.21
C ALA A 61 -12.13 2.87 -5.28
N LYS A 62 -12.00 2.67 -3.96
CA LYS A 62 -12.86 3.31 -2.95
C LYS A 62 -12.63 4.81 -2.86
N ASN A 63 -11.39 5.28 -2.97
CA ASN A 63 -11.10 6.70 -3.05
C ASN A 63 -11.74 7.34 -4.28
N ALA A 64 -11.62 6.71 -5.46
CA ALA A 64 -12.25 7.20 -6.68
C ALA A 64 -13.79 7.20 -6.60
N GLU A 65 -14.38 6.21 -5.94
CA GLU A 65 -15.83 6.16 -5.66
C GLU A 65 -16.26 7.34 -4.78
N ILE A 66 -15.51 7.64 -3.72
CA ILE A 66 -15.77 8.79 -2.84
C ILE A 66 -15.63 10.10 -3.61
N GLU A 67 -14.56 10.29 -4.39
CA GLU A 67 -14.36 11.48 -5.21
C GLU A 67 -15.52 11.69 -6.19
N THR A 68 -16.03 10.61 -6.79
CA THR A 68 -17.20 10.65 -7.66
C THR A 68 -18.46 11.06 -6.90
N MET A 69 -18.69 10.50 -5.71
CA MET A 69 -19.83 10.87 -4.86
C MET A 69 -19.78 12.33 -4.44
N ILE A 70 -18.59 12.83 -4.08
CA ILE A 70 -18.36 14.24 -3.75
C ILE A 70 -18.67 15.13 -4.96
N ALA A 71 -18.19 14.75 -6.14
CA ALA A 71 -18.41 15.51 -7.38
C ALA A 71 -19.87 15.53 -7.84
N LEU A 72 -20.70 14.57 -7.40
CA LEU A 72 -22.13 14.53 -7.67
C LEU A 72 -22.97 15.17 -6.56
N PHE A 73 -22.35 15.60 -5.46
CA PHE A 73 -23.06 16.16 -4.33
C PHE A 73 -23.62 17.55 -4.70
N PRO A 74 -24.91 17.82 -4.44
CA PRO A 74 -25.54 19.07 -4.89
C PRO A 74 -25.00 20.29 -4.13
N ASP A 75 -24.65 20.12 -2.86
CA ASP A 75 -24.21 21.19 -1.95
C ASP A 75 -22.67 21.30 -1.89
N ALA A 76 -22.19 22.46 -1.44
CA ALA A 76 -20.78 22.71 -1.24
C ALA A 76 -20.22 21.90 -0.06
N ILE A 77 -19.03 21.32 -0.21
CA ILE A 77 -18.36 20.56 0.85
C ILE A 77 -17.05 21.26 1.24
N ILE A 78 -16.93 21.62 2.51
CA ILE A 78 -15.71 22.21 3.08
C ILE A 78 -15.07 21.23 4.04
N ARG A 79 -13.79 20.89 3.81
CA ARG A 79 -13.00 20.09 4.74
C ARG A 79 -12.10 21.00 5.56
N ILE A 80 -12.27 20.97 6.88
CA ILE A 80 -11.50 21.79 7.83
C ILE A 80 -10.64 20.93 8.75
N LYS A 81 -9.49 21.46 9.19
CA LYS A 81 -8.72 20.92 10.32
C LYS A 81 -9.47 21.17 11.62
N ARG A 82 -9.06 20.46 12.67
CA ARG A 82 -9.50 20.74 14.05
C ARG A 82 -9.25 22.20 14.47
N THR A 83 -8.23 22.85 13.91
CA THR A 83 -7.90 24.26 14.16
C THR A 83 -8.86 25.25 13.49
N GLY A 84 -9.75 24.79 12.60
CA GLY A 84 -10.65 25.63 11.81
C GLY A 84 -10.09 26.06 10.46
N GLU A 85 -8.84 25.71 10.12
CA GLU A 85 -8.23 25.97 8.81
C GLU A 85 -8.89 25.09 7.73
N VAL A 86 -9.31 25.69 6.63
CA VAL A 86 -9.85 24.98 5.46
C VAL A 86 -8.72 24.30 4.70
N ILE A 87 -8.85 22.99 4.52
CA ILE A 87 -7.92 22.16 3.76
C ILE A 87 -8.38 22.04 2.31
N GLU A 88 -9.69 22.02 2.09
CA GLU A 88 -10.25 21.70 0.80
C GLU A 88 -11.68 22.23 0.69
N PHE A 89 -12.03 22.65 -0.52
CA PHE A 89 -13.34 23.16 -0.86
C PHE A 89 -13.79 22.51 -2.16
N HIS A 90 -14.94 21.84 -2.12
CA HIS A 90 -15.61 21.31 -3.30
C HIS A 90 -16.81 22.19 -3.61
N GLU A 91 -16.79 22.79 -4.81
CA GLU A 91 -17.89 23.60 -5.30
C GLU A 91 -19.16 22.74 -5.48
N PRO A 92 -20.35 23.27 -5.18
CA PRO A 92 -21.60 22.57 -5.45
C PRO A 92 -21.81 22.39 -6.94
N VAL A 93 -22.48 21.30 -7.31
CA VAL A 93 -22.92 21.06 -8.68
C VAL A 93 -24.00 22.08 -9.09
N ILE A 94 -24.88 22.46 -8.16
CA ILE A 94 -25.92 23.46 -8.40
C ILE A 94 -25.38 24.82 -7.96
N ARG A 95 -24.98 25.64 -8.94
CA ARG A 95 -24.63 27.05 -8.71
C ARG A 95 -25.91 27.87 -8.60
N GLU A 96 -26.64 27.72 -7.50
CA GLU A 96 -27.47 28.82 -7.01
C GLU A 96 -26.55 30.00 -6.65
N GLU A 97 -27.05 31.24 -6.65
CA GLU A 97 -26.32 32.53 -6.60
C GLU A 97 -25.41 32.78 -5.35
N PHE A 98 -24.68 31.78 -4.90
CA PHE A 98 -23.70 31.87 -3.84
C PHE A 98 -22.37 32.39 -4.40
N VAL A 99 -21.90 33.49 -3.82
CA VAL A 99 -20.55 34.02 -4.08
C VAL A 99 -19.59 33.28 -3.16
N TYR A 100 -18.78 32.40 -3.73
CA TYR A 100 -17.70 31.75 -2.99
C TYR A 100 -16.44 32.61 -3.01
N PRO A 101 -15.76 32.81 -1.88
CA PRO A 101 -14.44 33.43 -1.86
C PRO A 101 -13.50 32.64 -2.76
N ALA A 102 -12.82 33.32 -3.69
CA ALA A 102 -11.92 32.69 -4.66
C ALA A 102 -10.73 31.96 -4.01
N ASP A 103 -10.46 32.19 -2.72
CA ASP A 103 -9.30 31.68 -1.98
C ASP A 103 -9.69 31.21 -0.56
N ILE A 104 -10.71 30.34 -0.44
CA ILE A 104 -11.14 29.82 0.87
C ILE A 104 -10.15 28.78 1.44
N VAL A 105 -9.41 28.08 0.57
CA VAL A 105 -8.46 27.04 0.98
C VAL A 105 -7.23 27.68 1.65
N GLY A 106 -6.88 27.20 2.85
CA GLY A 106 -5.81 27.75 3.69
C GLY A 106 -6.26 28.89 4.61
N SER A 107 -7.49 29.38 4.47
CA SER A 107 -8.08 30.35 5.40
C SER A 107 -8.72 29.66 6.62
N TYR A 108 -8.96 30.40 7.70
CA TYR A 108 -9.77 29.89 8.81
C TYR A 108 -11.25 30.12 8.52
N ILE A 109 -12.08 29.10 8.75
CA ILE A 109 -13.50 29.13 8.40
C ILE A 109 -14.28 30.31 9.02
N GLN A 110 -13.84 30.77 10.19
CA GLN A 110 -14.43 31.91 10.90
C GLN A 110 -14.16 33.26 10.22
N ASP A 111 -13.10 33.35 9.42
CA ASP A 111 -12.72 34.57 8.67
C ASP A 111 -13.40 34.60 7.29
N SER A 112 -13.90 33.45 6.80
CA SER A 112 -14.50 33.31 5.47
C SER A 112 -16.01 33.57 5.43
N PHE A 113 -16.69 33.57 6.58
CA PHE A 113 -18.15 33.73 6.71
C PHE A 113 -18.55 34.79 7.75
N GLY A 114 -17.68 35.77 8.03
CA GLY A 114 -17.98 36.91 8.91
C GLY A 114 -18.69 38.05 8.16
N ASP A 115 -19.72 38.62 8.80
CA ASP A 115 -20.41 39.86 8.41
C ASP A 115 -19.46 41.05 8.14
#